data_AF-A0A345ZU19-F1
#
_entry.id   AF-A0A345ZU19-F1
#
_cell.length_a   1.000
_cell.length_b   1.000
_cell.length_c   1.000
_cell.angle_alpha   90.00
_cell.angle_beta   90.00
_cell.angle_gamma   90.00
#
_symmetry.space_group_name_H-M   'P 1'
#
loop_
_entity.id
_entity.type
_entity.pdbx_description
1 polymer ?
#
loop_
_entity_poly.entity_id
_entity_poly.type
_entity_poly.pdbx_seq_one_letter_code
_entity_poly.pdbx_strand_id
1 'polypeptide(L)'
;MLRVRTSLAPIALVLGALSLTVLSSTAALADCDSADLCTAGECRLRQANVHPTCDQPRSCGSIDASDKTELHNRLMINQQCLAARMNVSQCFSTSDTGHDQAIQAVRNAIATCQYKYDQK
;
A
#
# COMPACT_ATOMS: atom_id res chain seq x y z
N MET A 1 3.60 69.83 -1.16
CA MET A 1 4.79 68.96 -1.32
C MET A 1 4.51 67.65 -0.58
N LEU A 2 4.28 66.58 -1.35
CA LEU A 2 4.03 65.21 -0.86
C LEU A 2 5.34 64.56 -0.42
N ARG A 3 5.37 63.88 0.73
CA ARG A 3 6.30 62.77 0.98
C ARG A 3 5.57 61.62 1.68
N VAL A 4 5.25 60.63 0.86
CA VAL A 4 4.84 59.28 1.20
C VAL A 4 6.00 58.57 1.90
N ARG A 5 5.75 57.90 3.03
CA ARG A 5 6.66 56.90 3.61
C ARG A 5 5.88 55.61 3.77
N THR A 6 5.95 54.77 2.75
CA THR A 6 5.51 53.38 2.77
C THR A 6 6.69 52.52 3.22
N SER A 7 6.64 52.04 4.46
CA SER A 7 7.57 51.03 4.96
C SER A 7 7.08 49.65 4.51
N LEU A 8 7.85 49.00 3.65
CA LEU A 8 7.66 47.62 3.21
C LEU A 8 8.11 46.66 4.33
N ALA A 9 7.21 45.79 4.78
CA ALA A 9 7.54 44.65 5.63
C ALA A 9 7.93 43.44 4.74
N PRO A 10 9.02 42.71 5.03
CA PRO A 10 9.32 41.46 4.35
C PRO A 10 8.42 40.34 4.89
N ILE A 11 7.53 39.83 4.03
CA ILE A 11 6.74 38.62 4.32
C ILE A 11 7.68 37.42 4.21
N ALA A 12 7.88 36.75 5.34
CA ALA A 12 8.70 35.56 5.46
C ALA A 12 8.16 34.42 4.58
N LEU A 13 9.06 33.84 3.80
CA LEU A 13 8.89 32.57 3.08
C LEU A 13 8.66 31.44 4.11
N VAL A 14 7.41 31.03 4.29
CA VAL A 14 7.09 29.79 5.00
C VAL A 14 7.31 28.64 4.03
N LEU A 15 8.51 28.05 4.04
CA LEU A 15 8.76 26.74 3.44
C LEU A 15 8.00 25.69 4.25
N GLY A 16 6.77 25.39 3.81
CA GLY A 16 6.04 24.22 4.25
C GLY A 16 6.74 22.96 3.73
N ALA A 17 7.56 22.35 4.59
CA ALA A 17 8.06 21.01 4.36
C ALA A 17 6.87 20.04 4.38
N LEU A 18 6.35 19.68 3.20
CA LEU A 18 5.47 18.52 3.08
C LEU A 18 6.32 17.29 3.42
N SER A 19 6.18 16.82 4.66
CA SER A 19 6.62 15.49 5.07
C SER A 19 5.83 14.46 4.27
N LEU A 20 6.35 14.03 3.11
CA LEU A 20 5.94 12.79 2.49
C LEU A 20 6.35 11.65 3.43
N THR A 21 5.48 11.31 4.38
CA THR A 21 5.56 10.03 5.07
C THR A 21 5.19 8.97 4.04
N VAL A 22 6.18 8.47 3.32
CA VAL A 22 6.08 7.23 2.57
C VAL A 22 5.89 6.15 3.63
N LEU A 23 4.64 5.82 3.97
CA LEU A 23 4.34 4.61 4.73
C LEU A 23 4.68 3.43 3.82
N SER A 24 5.96 3.08 3.77
CA SER A 24 6.42 1.78 3.34
C SER A 24 5.91 0.80 4.39
N SER A 25 4.66 0.37 4.24
CA SER A 25 4.10 -0.72 5.03
C SER A 25 4.90 -1.98 4.68
N THR A 26 5.97 -2.23 5.45
CA THR A 26 6.64 -3.52 5.51
C THR A 26 5.63 -4.47 6.13
N ALA A 27 4.69 -4.94 5.31
CA ALA A 27 3.67 -5.87 5.74
C ALA A 27 4.40 -7.12 6.23
N ALA A 28 4.36 -7.32 7.56
CA ALA A 28 5.19 -8.27 8.27
C ALA A 28 5.16 -9.65 7.60
N LEU A 29 6.33 -10.27 7.57
CA LEU A 29 6.51 -11.64 7.15
C LEU A 29 5.86 -12.56 8.19
N ALA A 30 5.22 -13.64 7.73
CA ALA A 30 4.69 -14.70 8.60
C ALA A 30 5.84 -15.36 9.37
N ASP A 31 5.59 -15.68 10.63
CA ASP A 31 6.44 -16.59 11.40
C ASP A 31 6.06 -18.03 11.05
N CYS A 32 6.75 -18.59 10.06
CA CYS A 32 6.47 -19.94 9.59
C CYS A 32 6.78 -21.05 10.60
N ASP A 33 7.45 -20.75 11.71
CA ASP A 33 7.66 -21.72 12.77
C ASP A 33 6.39 -21.88 13.64
N SER A 34 5.43 -20.97 13.51
CA SER A 34 4.10 -21.04 14.14
C SER A 34 3.01 -21.66 13.24
N ALA A 35 3.34 -22.08 12.02
CA ALA A 35 2.40 -22.74 11.12
C ALA A 35 2.01 -24.14 11.64
N ASP A 36 0.71 -24.41 11.70
CA ASP A 36 0.15 -25.64 12.29
C ASP A 36 -0.70 -26.48 11.30
N LEU A 37 -1.08 -25.91 10.15
CA LEU A 37 -1.78 -26.61 9.08
C LEU A 37 -0.89 -27.00 7.89
N CYS A 38 0.37 -26.54 7.89
CA CYS A 38 1.36 -26.92 6.89
C CYS A 38 2.75 -27.02 7.53
N THR A 39 3.71 -27.62 6.84
CA THR A 39 5.10 -27.65 7.33
C THR A 39 5.75 -26.26 7.25
N ALA A 40 6.73 -25.99 8.11
CA ALA A 40 7.50 -24.75 8.06
C ALA A 40 8.19 -24.53 6.69
N GLY A 41 8.57 -25.61 6.01
CA GLY A 41 9.09 -25.56 4.64
C GLY A 41 8.06 -25.07 3.61
N GLU A 42 6.83 -25.60 3.66
CA GLU A 42 5.73 -25.16 2.79
C GLU A 42 5.31 -23.72 3.06
N CYS A 43 5.23 -23.32 4.34
CA CYS A 43 4.95 -21.94 4.70
C CYS A 43 5.99 -20.99 4.10
N ARG A 44 7.29 -21.29 4.25
CA ARG A 44 8.38 -20.48 3.69
C ARG A 44 8.31 -20.40 2.15
N LEU A 45 7.98 -21.50 1.48
CA LEU A 45 7.78 -21.51 0.03
C LEU A 45 6.60 -20.63 -0.40
N ARG A 46 5.47 -20.68 0.31
CA ARG A 46 4.32 -19.81 0.04
C ARG A 46 4.67 -18.35 0.28
N GLN A 47 5.39 -18.08 1.36
CA GLN A 47 5.84 -16.73 1.75
C GLN A 47 6.84 -16.13 0.76
N ALA A 48 7.68 -16.95 0.13
CA ALA A 48 8.59 -16.50 -0.93
C ALA A 48 7.83 -15.88 -2.13
N ASN A 49 6.55 -16.20 -2.34
CA ASN A 49 5.71 -15.60 -3.38
C ASN A 49 5.09 -14.26 -2.97
N VAL A 50 5.14 -13.89 -1.69
CA VAL A 50 4.55 -12.64 -1.19
C VAL A 50 5.38 -11.44 -1.62
N HIS A 51 6.70 -11.44 -1.42
CA HIS A 51 7.52 -10.27 -1.77
C HIS A 51 7.47 -9.90 -3.26
N PRO A 52 7.67 -10.83 -4.21
CA PRO A 52 7.66 -10.50 -5.63
C PRO A 52 6.37 -9.84 -6.11
N THR A 53 5.24 -10.15 -5.47
CA THR A 53 3.91 -9.64 -5.83
C THR A 53 3.50 -8.41 -5.01
N CYS A 54 3.83 -8.38 -3.71
CA CYS A 54 3.36 -7.35 -2.78
C CYS A 54 4.30 -6.13 -2.64
N ASP A 55 5.56 -6.25 -3.04
CA ASP A 55 6.55 -5.15 -2.98
C ASP A 55 6.47 -4.23 -4.21
N GLN A 56 5.69 -4.62 -5.21
CA GLN A 56 5.33 -3.77 -6.34
C GLN A 56 4.47 -2.58 -5.88
N PRO A 57 4.47 -1.44 -6.59
CA PRO A 57 3.60 -0.33 -6.21
C PRO A 57 2.12 -0.73 -6.35
N ARG A 58 1.34 -0.44 -5.31
CA ARG A 58 -0.03 -0.95 -5.13
C ARG A 58 -1.08 0.15 -4.92
N SER A 59 -0.67 1.35 -4.52
CA SER A 59 -1.61 2.44 -4.25
C SER A 59 -2.12 3.06 -5.54
N CYS A 60 -3.44 3.28 -5.61
CA CYS A 60 -4.08 4.03 -6.69
C CYS A 60 -4.49 5.46 -6.30
N GLY A 61 -4.18 5.90 -5.08
CA GLY A 61 -4.64 7.19 -4.55
C GLY A 61 -4.27 8.38 -5.45
N SER A 62 -3.03 8.39 -5.95
CA SER A 62 -2.49 9.46 -6.80
C SER A 62 -2.69 9.25 -8.31
N ILE A 63 -3.23 8.11 -8.74
CA ILE A 63 -3.44 7.82 -10.16
C ILE A 63 -4.73 8.50 -10.62
N ASP A 64 -4.67 9.24 -11.73
CA ASP A 64 -5.83 9.90 -12.32
C ASP A 64 -6.86 8.88 -12.82
N ALA A 65 -8.16 9.20 -12.73
CA ALA A 65 -9.21 8.28 -13.18
C ALA A 65 -9.14 8.00 -14.69
N SER A 66 -8.56 8.89 -15.49
CA SER A 66 -8.37 8.72 -16.93
C SER A 66 -7.27 7.70 -17.30
N ASP A 67 -6.32 7.43 -16.41
CA ASP A 67 -5.24 6.46 -16.67
C ASP A 67 -5.69 5.01 -16.36
N LYS A 68 -6.56 4.49 -17.23
CA LYS A 68 -7.16 3.16 -17.06
C LYS A 68 -6.12 2.03 -17.14
N THR A 69 -5.06 2.20 -17.93
CA THR A 69 -4.01 1.20 -18.08
C THR A 69 -3.26 1.01 -16.76
N GLU A 70 -2.84 2.12 -16.14
CA GLU A 70 -2.12 2.04 -14.87
C GLU A 70 -3.02 1.55 -13.73
N LEU A 71 -4.27 2.03 -13.65
CA LEU A 71 -5.25 1.53 -12.68
C LEU A 71 -5.47 0.01 -12.83
N HIS A 72 -5.58 -0.49 -14.06
CA HIS A 72 -5.70 -1.93 -14.33
C HIS A 72 -4.46 -2.71 -13.90
N ASN A 73 -3.26 -2.20 -14.20
CA ASN A 73 -2.01 -2.82 -13.76
C ASN A 73 -1.93 -2.93 -12.23
N ARG A 74 -2.28 -1.85 -11.51
CA ARG A 74 -2.32 -1.86 -10.05
C ARG A 74 -3.38 -2.80 -9.49
N LEU A 75 -4.54 -2.93 -10.14
CA LEU A 75 -5.54 -3.93 -9.77
C LEU A 75 -4.99 -5.36 -9.87
N MET A 76 -4.35 -5.71 -11.00
CA MET A 76 -3.77 -7.04 -11.17
C MET A 76 -2.69 -7.34 -10.12
N ILE A 77 -1.78 -6.40 -9.87
CA ILE A 77 -0.74 -6.53 -8.84
C ILE A 77 -1.36 -6.75 -7.46
N ASN A 78 -2.36 -5.94 -7.08
CA ASN A 78 -3.02 -6.09 -5.79
C ASN A 78 -3.77 -7.43 -5.66
N GLN A 79 -4.41 -7.92 -6.73
CA GLN A 79 -5.07 -9.22 -6.74
C GLN A 79 -4.07 -10.37 -6.55
N GLN A 80 -2.93 -10.31 -7.22
CA GLN A 80 -1.84 -11.29 -7.05
C GLN A 80 -1.29 -11.26 -5.63
N CYS A 81 -1.03 -10.07 -5.08
CA CYS A 81 -0.58 -9.91 -3.70
C CYS A 81 -1.60 -10.45 -2.69
N LEU A 82 -2.90 -10.20 -2.90
CA LEU A 82 -3.96 -10.75 -2.06
C LEU A 82 -3.96 -12.28 -2.09
N ALA A 83 -3.87 -12.88 -3.28
CA ALA A 83 -3.80 -14.32 -3.43
C ALA A 83 -2.58 -14.92 -2.72
N ALA A 84 -1.40 -14.30 -2.84
CA ALA A 84 -0.19 -14.74 -2.14
C ALA A 84 -0.35 -14.69 -0.61
N ARG A 85 -0.91 -13.60 -0.07
CA ARG A 85 -1.16 -13.44 1.37
C ARG A 85 -2.19 -14.46 1.88
N MET A 86 -3.29 -14.67 1.14
CA MET A 86 -4.31 -15.67 1.47
C MET A 86 -3.76 -17.11 1.39
N ASN A 87 -2.80 -17.38 0.52
CA ASN A 87 -2.17 -18.70 0.41
C ASN A 87 -1.30 -19.01 1.63
N VAL A 88 -0.54 -18.02 2.12
CA VAL A 88 0.23 -18.16 3.38
C VAL A 88 -0.71 -18.34 4.57
N SER A 89 -1.81 -17.58 4.65
CA SER A 89 -2.73 -17.68 5.79
C SER A 89 -3.39 -19.06 5.94
N GLN A 90 -3.46 -19.86 4.87
CA GLN A 90 -3.97 -21.25 4.94
C GLN A 90 -3.07 -22.20 5.72
N CYS A 91 -1.83 -21.81 6.03
CA CYS A 91 -0.93 -22.58 6.88
C CYS A 91 -1.22 -22.46 8.38
N PHE A 92 -2.17 -21.59 8.77
CA PHE A 92 -2.47 -21.27 10.15
C PHE A 92 -3.95 -21.53 10.44
N SER A 93 -4.25 -22.31 11.49
CA SER A 93 -5.63 -22.62 11.91
C SER A 93 -6.33 -21.45 12.58
N THR A 94 -5.54 -20.52 13.11
CA THR A 94 -6.01 -19.26 13.70
C THR A 94 -5.38 -18.11 12.94
N SER A 95 -6.19 -17.09 12.62
CA SER A 95 -5.64 -15.88 12.03
C SER A 95 -5.00 -15.03 13.12
N ASP A 96 -3.78 -14.57 12.89
CA ASP A 96 -3.16 -13.54 13.70
C ASP A 96 -3.48 -12.14 13.15
N THR A 97 -3.38 -11.14 14.03
CA THR A 97 -3.69 -9.75 13.69
C THR A 97 -2.80 -9.20 12.57
N GLY A 98 -1.55 -9.64 12.47
CA GLY A 98 -0.62 -9.20 11.42
C GLY A 98 -1.04 -9.70 10.03
N HIS A 99 -1.47 -10.97 9.92
CA HIS A 99 -2.02 -11.54 8.69
C HIS A 99 -3.30 -10.83 8.25
N ASP A 100 -4.24 -10.65 9.19
CA ASP A 100 -5.51 -9.97 8.90
C ASP A 100 -5.29 -8.53 8.44
N GLN A 101 -4.42 -7.78 9.12
CA GLN A 101 -4.09 -6.40 8.74
C GLN A 101 -3.44 -6.32 7.37
N ALA A 102 -2.49 -7.21 7.06
CA ALA A 102 -1.84 -7.24 5.76
C ALA A 102 -2.84 -7.57 4.63
N ILE A 103 -3.71 -8.55 4.83
CA ILE A 103 -4.78 -8.91 3.88
C ILE A 103 -5.75 -7.73 3.69
N GLN A 104 -6.18 -7.10 4.79
CA GLN A 104 -7.11 -5.98 4.73
C GLN A 104 -6.51 -4.75 4.04
N ALA A 105 -5.21 -4.47 4.25
CA ALA A 105 -4.52 -3.39 3.54
C ALA A 105 -4.53 -3.60 2.02
N VAL A 106 -4.33 -4.84 1.55
CA VAL A 106 -4.41 -5.15 0.11
C VAL A 106 -5.85 -5.01 -0.40
N ARG A 107 -6.86 -5.49 0.35
CA ARG A 107 -8.28 -5.32 0.00
C ARG A 107 -8.67 -3.85 -0.14
N ASN A 108 -8.21 -2.99 0.76
CA ASN A 108 -8.46 -1.56 0.71
C ASN A 108 -7.81 -0.91 -0.54
N ALA A 109 -6.60 -1.35 -0.91
CA ALA A 109 -5.95 -0.91 -2.14
C ALA A 109 -6.74 -1.33 -3.39
N ILE A 110 -7.22 -2.58 -3.46
CA ILE A 110 -8.10 -3.07 -4.53
C ILE A 110 -9.34 -2.20 -4.64
N ALA A 111 -10.06 -1.97 -3.53
CA ALA A 111 -11.27 -1.18 -3.52
C ALA A 111 -11.04 0.25 -4.04
N THR A 112 -9.92 0.87 -3.65
CA THR A 112 -9.52 2.21 -4.11
C THR A 112 -9.24 2.23 -5.62
N CYS A 113 -8.48 1.24 -6.11
CA CYS A 113 -8.17 1.13 -7.53
C CYS A 113 -9.42 0.87 -8.36
N GLN A 114 -10.30 -0.03 -7.91
CA GLN A 114 -11.54 -0.38 -8.60
C GLN A 114 -12.47 0.84 -8.69
N TYR A 115 -12.66 1.55 -7.58
CA TYR A 115 -13.46 2.77 -7.55
C TYR A 115 -12.98 3.82 -8.57
N LYS A 116 -11.66 4.04 -8.68
CA LYS A 116 -11.10 4.96 -9.68
C LYS A 116 -11.22 4.40 -11.11
N TYR A 117 -11.04 3.09 -11.29
CA TYR A 117 -11.15 2.44 -12.59
C TYR A 117 -12.57 2.57 -13.16
N ASP A 118 -13.60 2.50 -12.31
CA ASP A 118 -15.00 2.55 -12.73
C ASP A 118 -15.55 3.98 -12.92
N GLN A 119 -14.80 5.01 -12.51
CA GLN A 119 -15.19 6.41 -12.78
C GLN A 119 -15.11 6.72 -14.28
N LYS A 120 -16.13 7.38 -14.81
CA LYS A 120 -16.25 7.73 -16.22
C LYS A 120 -15.62 9.08 -16.53
#